data_AF-A0A9D8TWL2-F1
#
_entry.id   AF-A0A9D8TWL2-F1
#
_cell.length_a   1.000
_cell.length_b   1.000
_cell.length_c   1.000
_cell.angle_alpha   90.00
_cell.angle_beta   90.00
_cell.angle_gamma   90.00
#
_symmetry.space_group_name_H-M   'P 1'
#
loop_
_entity.id
_entity.type
_entity.pdbx_description
1 polymer ?
#
loop_
_entity_poly.entity_id
_entity_poly.type
_entity_poly.pdbx_seq_one_letter_code
_entity_poly.pdbx_strand_id
1 'polypeptide(L)'
;MKRALLLLFVLLPCLLLAGCNTQGNKDTCTVTFSINGENTVVEVAKGETPVCPAEKLSWETSEHFYKVTGWDKEIVPAERDVTYTATVGEYGLTVYDVLFVIGGRELVTVKTHEGETPTPPEGYETDLTKIDKIGTFAGWDKPLAPATGNTAYTASYTYTTRYYTVKFKVGDKEFKVEAAGNTVPTVPAEATREAEALVARVCGDEAVLPAALTDAPDAPPDPAGGGEAAVPGGEGIRKKEEV
;
A
#
# COMPACT_ATOMS: atom_id res chain seq x y z
N MET A 1 26.61 -6.62 -72.76
CA MET A 1 28.06 -6.58 -73.12
C MET A 1 28.88 -6.62 -71.85
N LYS A 2 29.78 -7.62 -71.75
CA LYS A 2 30.94 -7.78 -70.81
C LYS A 2 30.60 -8.03 -69.33
N ARG A 3 31.15 -9.00 -68.57
CA ARG A 3 32.15 -10.10 -68.69
C ARG A 3 31.95 -10.93 -67.37
N ALA A 4 31.63 -12.23 -67.36
CA ALA A 4 32.53 -13.39 -67.28
C ALA A 4 33.84 -13.20 -66.50
N LEU A 5 34.04 -13.91 -65.36
CA LEU A 5 35.18 -14.80 -64.97
C LEU A 5 35.10 -15.12 -63.44
N LEU A 6 34.71 -16.32 -62.97
CA LEU A 6 35.44 -17.60 -62.79
C LEU A 6 36.57 -17.65 -61.72
N LEU A 7 36.33 -18.53 -60.71
CA LEU A 7 37.22 -19.55 -60.10
C LEU A 7 38.19 -19.27 -58.92
N LEU A 8 38.02 -20.17 -57.93
CA LEU A 8 39.01 -21.08 -57.28
C LEU A 8 39.53 -20.79 -55.85
N PHE A 9 39.17 -21.72 -54.95
CA PHE A 9 39.98 -22.42 -53.93
C PHE A 9 40.91 -21.61 -53.01
N VAL A 10 40.63 -21.64 -51.70
CA VAL A 10 41.61 -22.11 -50.68
C VAL A 10 40.86 -22.84 -49.56
N LEU A 11 41.22 -24.12 -49.37
CA LEU A 11 40.85 -25.00 -48.26
C LEU A 11 41.95 -24.95 -47.19
N LEU A 12 41.55 -24.75 -45.91
CA LEU A 12 42.24 -25.10 -44.63
C LEU A 12 43.61 -24.44 -44.31
N PRO A 13 44.02 -24.23 -43.03
CA PRO A 13 43.74 -25.09 -41.87
C PRO A 13 43.29 -24.41 -40.56
N CYS A 14 42.69 -25.25 -39.72
CA CYS A 14 42.42 -25.09 -38.30
C CYS A 14 43.59 -24.44 -37.53
N LEU A 15 43.32 -23.33 -36.82
CA LEU A 15 44.14 -22.92 -35.68
C LEU A 15 43.24 -22.71 -34.46
N LEU A 16 43.40 -23.64 -33.53
CA LEU A 16 42.83 -23.65 -32.19
C LEU A 16 43.16 -22.33 -31.47
N LEU A 17 42.12 -21.55 -31.17
CA LEU A 17 42.11 -20.74 -29.96
C LEU A 17 40.92 -21.19 -29.13
N ALA A 18 41.23 -22.10 -28.22
CA ALA A 18 40.45 -22.36 -27.03
C ALA A 18 40.41 -21.07 -26.19
N GLY A 19 39.38 -20.27 -26.40
CA GLY A 19 38.83 -19.40 -25.37
C GLY A 19 37.54 -20.05 -24.92
N CYS A 20 37.56 -20.72 -23.76
CA CYS A 20 36.36 -21.24 -23.12
C CYS A 20 35.37 -20.10 -22.91
N ASN A 21 34.37 -19.98 -23.78
CA ASN A 21 33.21 -19.14 -23.56
C ASN A 21 32.23 -19.92 -22.68
N THR A 22 32.36 -19.79 -21.36
CA THR A 22 31.30 -20.22 -20.44
C THR A 22 30.22 -19.15 -20.40
N GLN A 23 29.49 -18.99 -21.51
CA GLN A 23 28.18 -18.34 -21.49
C GLN A 23 27.17 -19.47 -21.35
N GLY A 24 26.61 -19.67 -20.16
CA GLY A 24 25.49 -20.59 -19.98
C GLY A 24 24.36 -20.15 -20.91
N ASN A 25 24.14 -20.88 -22.00
CA ASN A 25 23.00 -20.67 -22.87
C ASN A 25 21.76 -21.08 -22.06
N LYS A 26 21.15 -20.12 -21.36
CA LYS A 26 19.79 -20.30 -20.87
C LYS A 26 18.94 -20.28 -22.13
N ASP A 27 18.38 -21.43 -22.50
CA ASP A 27 17.43 -21.51 -23.60
C ASP A 27 16.29 -20.51 -23.32
N THR A 28 16.17 -19.49 -24.17
CA THR A 28 15.11 -18.47 -24.09
C THR A 28 13.95 -18.84 -25.00
N CYS A 29 12.76 -18.36 -24.67
CA CYS A 29 11.56 -18.46 -25.48
C CYS A 29 11.11 -17.05 -25.89
N THR A 30 10.73 -16.90 -27.15
CA THR A 30 10.16 -15.67 -27.70
C THR A 30 8.65 -15.70 -27.49
N VAL A 31 8.14 -14.79 -26.68
CA VAL A 31 6.70 -14.65 -26.41
C VAL A 31 6.18 -13.39 -27.07
N THR A 32 5.12 -13.51 -27.87
CA THR A 32 4.46 -12.37 -28.53
C THR A 32 3.09 -12.13 -27.93
N PHE A 33 2.83 -10.92 -27.47
CA PHE A 33 1.50 -10.45 -27.09
C PHE A 33 0.93 -9.60 -28.22
N SER A 34 -0.15 -10.06 -28.85
CA SER A 34 -0.85 -9.37 -29.93
C SER A 34 -2.11 -8.70 -29.40
N ILE A 35 -2.12 -7.37 -29.40
CA ILE A 35 -3.20 -6.54 -28.85
C ILE A 35 -3.67 -5.60 -29.95
N ASN A 36 -4.92 -5.80 -30.41
CA ASN A 36 -5.54 -4.96 -31.45
C ASN A 36 -4.68 -4.78 -32.73
N GLY A 37 -3.91 -5.81 -33.11
CA GLY A 37 -3.01 -5.78 -34.27
C GLY A 37 -1.60 -5.24 -34.00
N GLU A 38 -1.32 -4.69 -32.83
CA GLU A 38 0.04 -4.35 -32.38
C GLU A 38 0.66 -5.56 -31.66
N ASN A 39 1.93 -5.85 -31.95
CA ASN A 39 2.65 -6.96 -31.33
C ASN A 39 3.73 -6.44 -30.38
N THR A 40 3.69 -6.89 -29.13
CA THR A 40 4.76 -6.71 -28.15
C THR A 40 5.50 -8.03 -27.99
N VAL A 41 6.82 -8.03 -28.17
CA VAL A 41 7.65 -9.24 -28.05
C VAL A 41 8.47 -9.16 -26.77
N VAL A 42 8.46 -10.24 -25.99
CA VAL A 42 9.30 -10.40 -24.79
C VAL A 42 10.08 -11.70 -24.89
N GLU A 43 11.32 -11.69 -24.41
CA GLU A 43 12.14 -12.90 -24.28
C GLU A 43 12.18 -13.30 -22.81
N VAL A 44 11.86 -14.56 -22.52
CA VAL A 44 11.89 -15.12 -21.17
C VAL A 44 12.70 -16.40 -21.15
N ALA A 45 13.28 -16.76 -20.00
CA ALA A 45 13.94 -18.06 -19.90
C ALA A 45 12.90 -19.19 -20.00
N LYS A 46 13.30 -20.33 -20.55
CA LYS A 46 12.43 -21.51 -20.61
C LYS A 46 11.95 -21.90 -19.21
N GLY A 47 10.65 -22.10 -19.06
CA GLY A 47 9.98 -22.40 -17.80
C GLY A 47 9.58 -21.17 -16.97
N GLU A 48 9.84 -19.94 -17.43
CA GLU A 48 9.34 -18.73 -16.78
C GLU A 48 7.99 -18.30 -17.36
N THR A 49 7.10 -17.79 -16.50
CA THR A 49 5.82 -17.22 -16.93
C THR A 49 6.04 -15.84 -17.53
N PRO A 50 5.68 -15.62 -18.80
CA PRO A 50 5.84 -14.31 -19.42
C PRO A 50 4.82 -13.31 -18.87
N VAL A 51 5.22 -12.04 -18.81
CA VAL A 51 4.37 -10.94 -18.35
C VAL A 51 4.29 -9.90 -19.46
N CYS A 52 3.06 -9.55 -19.85
CA CYS A 52 2.84 -8.43 -20.77
C CYS A 52 3.10 -7.11 -20.02
N PRO A 53 3.83 -6.15 -20.59
CA PRO A 53 4.03 -4.84 -19.97
C PRO A 53 2.68 -4.17 -19.65
N ALA A 54 2.54 -3.63 -18.44
CA ALA A 54 1.27 -3.12 -17.93
C ALA A 54 0.75 -1.92 -18.73
N GLU A 55 1.65 -1.09 -19.24
CA GLU A 55 1.34 0.07 -20.09
C GLU A 55 0.72 -0.30 -21.44
N LYS A 56 0.78 -1.57 -21.85
CA LYS A 56 0.15 -2.08 -23.07
C LYS A 56 -1.26 -2.60 -22.84
N LEU A 57 -1.69 -2.72 -21.58
CA LEU A 57 -2.97 -3.36 -21.23
C LEU A 57 -4.17 -2.40 -21.31
N SER A 58 -3.95 -1.10 -21.45
CA SER A 58 -5.02 -0.09 -21.58
C SER A 58 -4.56 1.14 -22.38
N TRP A 59 -5.47 1.72 -23.17
CA TRP A 59 -5.21 2.95 -23.94
C TRP A 59 -6.52 3.70 -24.24
N GLU A 60 -6.40 4.95 -24.68
CA GLU A 60 -7.54 5.83 -24.97
C GLU A 60 -7.45 6.41 -26.38
N THR A 61 -8.61 6.68 -26.95
CA THR A 61 -8.80 7.55 -28.12
C THR A 61 -9.63 8.77 -27.72
N SER A 62 -9.97 9.64 -28.66
CA SER A 62 -10.84 10.79 -28.39
C SER A 62 -12.29 10.40 -28.05
N GLU A 63 -12.69 9.15 -28.28
CA GLU A 63 -14.07 8.70 -28.13
C GLU A 63 -14.24 7.52 -27.15
N HIS A 64 -13.19 6.70 -26.98
CA HIS A 64 -13.28 5.45 -26.25
C HIS A 64 -12.05 5.18 -25.38
N PHE A 65 -12.28 4.45 -24.30
CA PHE A 65 -11.26 3.80 -23.48
C PHE A 65 -11.24 2.30 -23.81
N TYR A 66 -10.05 1.73 -23.98
CA TYR A 66 -9.86 0.32 -24.30
C TYR A 66 -9.01 -0.39 -23.25
N LYS A 67 -9.34 -1.65 -22.98
CA LYS A 67 -8.63 -2.48 -22.01
C LYS A 67 -8.58 -3.93 -22.42
N VAL A 68 -7.43 -4.57 -22.20
CA VAL A 68 -7.31 -6.03 -22.31
C VAL A 68 -8.10 -6.70 -21.20
N THR A 69 -9.13 -7.46 -21.57
CA THR A 69 -10.02 -8.19 -20.63
C THR A 69 -9.62 -9.65 -20.47
N GLY A 70 -8.75 -10.16 -21.34
CA GLY A 70 -8.25 -11.52 -21.28
C GLY A 70 -7.39 -11.86 -22.49
N TRP A 71 -7.02 -13.13 -22.58
CA TRP A 71 -6.22 -13.69 -23.66
C TRP A 71 -6.96 -14.88 -24.28
N ASP A 72 -6.64 -15.18 -25.53
CA ASP A 72 -7.19 -16.33 -26.26
C ASP A 72 -6.91 -17.67 -25.59
N LYS A 73 -5.89 -17.72 -24.71
CA LYS A 73 -5.52 -18.87 -23.87
C LYS A 73 -4.81 -18.41 -22.61
N GLU A 74 -4.79 -19.30 -21.61
CA GLU A 74 -4.11 -19.06 -20.34
C GLU A 74 -2.60 -18.82 -20.53
N ILE A 75 -2.07 -17.80 -19.85
CA ILE A 75 -0.63 -17.51 -19.84
C ILE A 75 0.05 -18.47 -18.88
N VAL A 76 0.88 -19.35 -19.43
CA VAL A 76 1.62 -20.38 -18.69
C VAL A 76 3.13 -20.22 -18.89
N PRO A 77 3.97 -20.86 -18.05
CA PRO A 77 5.41 -20.94 -18.27
C PRO A 77 5.80 -21.27 -19.72
N ALA A 78 6.70 -20.48 -20.28
CA ALA A 78 7.10 -20.60 -21.67
C ALA A 78 8.06 -21.78 -21.88
N GLU A 79 7.59 -22.84 -22.55
CA GLU A 79 8.42 -24.00 -22.93
C GLU A 79 8.97 -23.90 -24.36
N ARG A 80 8.37 -23.01 -25.15
CA ARG A 80 8.67 -22.71 -26.55
C ARG A 80 8.08 -21.35 -26.91
N ASP A 81 8.44 -20.85 -28.09
CA ASP A 81 7.83 -19.64 -28.64
C ASP A 81 6.30 -19.76 -28.72
N VAL A 82 5.62 -18.70 -28.31
CA VAL A 82 4.16 -18.64 -28.25
C VAL A 82 3.66 -17.22 -28.48
N THR A 83 2.53 -17.11 -29.16
CA THR A 83 1.81 -15.84 -29.34
C THR A 83 0.51 -15.90 -28.57
N TYR A 84 0.24 -14.93 -27.70
CA TYR A 84 -1.05 -14.71 -27.04
C TYR A 84 -1.79 -13.56 -27.74
N THR A 85 -3.07 -13.74 -28.01
CA THR A 85 -3.91 -12.72 -28.64
C THR A 85 -4.89 -12.19 -27.60
N ALA A 86 -4.91 -10.87 -27.40
CA ALA A 86 -5.76 -10.25 -26.40
C ALA A 86 -7.22 -10.19 -26.85
N THR A 87 -8.12 -10.37 -25.89
CA THR A 87 -9.51 -9.90 -25.98
C THR A 87 -9.55 -8.48 -25.41
N VAL A 88 -10.12 -7.55 -26.17
CA VAL A 88 -10.15 -6.12 -25.83
C VAL A 88 -11.59 -5.70 -25.57
N GLY A 89 -11.84 -5.10 -24.42
CA GLY A 89 -13.07 -4.39 -24.11
C GLY A 89 -13.00 -2.94 -24.59
N GLU A 90 -14.13 -2.42 -25.05
CA GLU A 90 -14.32 -1.04 -25.51
C GLU A 90 -15.35 -0.37 -24.61
N TYR A 91 -15.01 0.80 -24.08
CA TYR A 91 -15.78 1.54 -23.09
C TYR A 91 -15.87 3.01 -23.50
N GLY A 92 -16.93 3.69 -23.07
CA GLY A 92 -17.02 5.14 -23.22
C GLY A 92 -16.00 5.87 -22.33
N LEU A 93 -15.77 7.16 -22.60
CA LEU A 93 -14.92 8.03 -21.77
C LEU A 93 -15.61 8.51 -20.48
N THR A 94 -16.69 7.86 -20.05
CA THR A 94 -17.32 8.19 -18.77
C THR A 94 -16.37 7.82 -17.64
N VAL A 95 -16.04 8.80 -16.82
CA VAL A 95 -15.13 8.67 -15.68
C VAL A 95 -15.91 8.95 -14.40
N TYR A 96 -15.73 8.08 -13.42
CA TYR A 96 -16.29 8.23 -12.09
C TYR A 96 -15.20 8.63 -11.08
N ASP A 97 -15.61 9.39 -10.07
CA ASP A 97 -14.77 9.66 -8.91
C ASP A 97 -14.94 8.52 -7.92
N VAL A 98 -13.87 7.75 -7.72
CA VAL A 98 -13.79 6.70 -6.71
C VAL A 98 -12.99 7.20 -5.51
N LEU A 99 -13.61 7.22 -4.34
CA LEU A 99 -13.00 7.71 -3.11
C LEU A 99 -12.49 6.55 -2.27
N PHE A 100 -11.24 6.61 -1.84
CA PHE A 100 -10.67 5.72 -0.84
C PHE A 100 -10.55 6.47 0.48
N VAL A 101 -11.25 5.99 1.51
CA VAL A 101 -11.24 6.55 2.86
C VAL A 101 -10.27 5.76 3.74
N ILE A 102 -9.20 6.40 4.17
CA ILE A 102 -8.11 5.84 4.97
C ILE A 102 -8.08 6.56 6.33
N GLY A 103 -7.74 5.86 7.42
CA GLY A 103 -7.67 6.51 8.74
C GLY A 103 -8.99 7.07 9.30
N GLY A 104 -10.12 6.79 8.64
CA GLY A 104 -11.43 7.38 8.95
C GLY A 104 -11.60 8.84 8.54
N ARG A 105 -10.64 9.47 7.85
CA ARG A 105 -10.74 10.88 7.38
C ARG A 105 -9.90 11.21 6.14
N GLU A 106 -8.80 10.51 5.90
CA GLU A 106 -7.99 10.75 4.71
C GLU A 106 -8.74 10.24 3.48
N LEU A 107 -8.91 11.09 2.48
CA LEU A 107 -9.65 10.79 1.26
C LEU A 107 -8.70 10.91 0.08
N VAL A 108 -8.63 9.85 -0.72
CA VAL A 108 -7.95 9.90 -2.02
C VAL A 108 -8.97 9.62 -3.12
N THR A 109 -9.06 10.53 -4.07
CA THR A 109 -9.95 10.37 -5.23
C THR A 109 -9.15 9.82 -6.41
N VAL A 110 -9.61 8.69 -6.94
CA VAL A 110 -9.10 8.07 -8.16
C VAL A 110 -10.15 8.20 -9.25
N LYS A 111 -9.76 8.77 -10.39
CA LYS A 111 -10.59 8.83 -11.59
C LYS A 111 -10.54 7.47 -12.28
N THR A 112 -11.69 6.86 -12.47
CA THR A 112 -11.81 5.50 -13.00
C THR A 112 -12.80 5.47 -14.16
N HIS A 113 -12.40 4.91 -15.29
CA HIS A 113 -13.32 4.74 -16.43
C HIS A 113 -14.43 3.76 -16.08
N GLU A 114 -15.60 3.96 -16.69
CA GLU A 114 -16.71 3.01 -16.57
C GLU A 114 -16.26 1.59 -16.96
N GLY A 115 -16.63 0.60 -16.15
CA GLY A 115 -16.24 -0.80 -16.36
C GLY A 115 -14.83 -1.15 -15.84
N GLU A 116 -14.01 -0.18 -15.44
CA GLU A 116 -12.73 -0.46 -14.80
C GLU A 116 -12.85 -0.67 -13.31
N THR A 117 -12.09 -1.64 -12.78
CA THR A 117 -11.94 -1.79 -11.33
C THR A 117 -10.89 -0.78 -10.84
N PRO A 118 -11.23 0.09 -9.88
CA PRO A 118 -10.31 1.09 -9.36
C PRO A 118 -9.21 0.42 -8.56
N THR A 119 -7.97 0.87 -8.76
CA THR A 119 -6.85 0.47 -7.91
C THR A 119 -6.64 1.54 -6.85
N PRO A 120 -6.55 1.17 -5.55
CA PRO A 120 -6.17 2.13 -4.53
C PRO A 120 -4.81 2.76 -4.86
N PRO A 121 -4.60 4.06 -4.59
CA PRO A 121 -3.31 4.72 -4.81
C PRO A 121 -2.16 3.99 -4.09
N GLU A 122 -0.93 4.12 -4.54
CA GLU A 122 0.21 3.62 -3.76
C GLU A 122 0.70 4.67 -2.75
N GLY A 123 1.40 4.23 -1.71
CA GLY A 123 2.14 5.13 -0.81
C GLY A 123 1.35 5.81 0.29
N TYR A 124 0.11 5.40 0.58
CA TYR A 124 -0.63 5.88 1.75
C TYR A 124 -0.34 5.03 3.00
N GLU A 125 -0.37 5.66 4.18
CA GLU A 125 -0.18 4.96 5.45
C GLU A 125 -1.41 4.11 5.78
N THR A 126 -1.23 2.79 5.71
CA THR A 126 -2.24 1.79 6.07
C THR A 126 -2.18 1.38 7.54
N ASP A 127 -1.19 1.83 8.29
CA ASP A 127 -1.11 1.57 9.72
C ASP A 127 -1.54 2.81 10.51
N LEU A 128 -2.55 2.64 11.36
CA LEU A 128 -3.04 3.70 12.23
C LEU A 128 -2.43 3.54 13.62
N THR A 129 -1.37 4.28 13.88
CA THR A 129 -0.83 4.34 15.23
C THR A 129 -1.57 5.41 16.03
N LYS A 130 -2.31 4.98 17.05
CA LYS A 130 -2.89 5.85 18.07
C LYS A 130 -2.14 5.69 19.39
N ILE A 131 -2.48 6.53 20.36
CA ILE A 131 -1.84 6.47 21.68
C ILE A 131 -2.10 5.12 22.37
N ASP A 132 -3.30 4.58 22.27
CA ASP A 132 -3.79 3.39 22.96
C ASP A 132 -3.66 2.08 22.16
N LYS A 133 -3.50 2.19 20.83
CA LYS A 133 -3.58 1.04 19.93
C LYS A 133 -2.83 1.24 18.63
N ILE A 134 -2.48 0.11 18.03
CA ILE A 134 -1.94 0.00 16.67
C ILE A 134 -3.05 -0.62 15.82
N GLY A 135 -3.47 0.09 14.78
CA GLY A 135 -4.43 -0.39 13.79
C GLY A 135 -3.70 -0.90 12.56
N THR A 136 -3.87 -2.18 12.24
CA THR A 136 -3.35 -2.82 11.03
C THR A 136 -4.45 -2.93 9.99
N PHE A 137 -4.17 -2.52 8.75
CA PHE A 137 -5.12 -2.59 7.65
C PHE A 137 -5.62 -4.02 7.42
N ALA A 138 -6.93 -4.18 7.42
CA ALA A 138 -7.62 -5.46 7.29
C ALA A 138 -8.26 -5.65 5.89
N GLY A 139 -8.22 -4.61 5.05
CA GLY A 139 -8.89 -4.58 3.76
C GLY A 139 -9.90 -3.45 3.65
N TRP A 140 -10.69 -3.47 2.58
CA TRP A 140 -11.77 -2.51 2.34
C TRP A 140 -13.10 -3.03 2.92
N ASP A 141 -14.03 -2.12 3.17
CA ASP A 141 -15.40 -2.41 3.62
C ASP A 141 -16.19 -3.29 2.65
N LYS A 142 -15.82 -3.29 1.37
CA LYS A 142 -16.38 -4.14 0.32
C LYS A 142 -15.33 -4.47 -0.75
N PRO A 143 -15.51 -5.56 -1.52
CA PRO A 143 -14.61 -5.89 -2.64
C PRO A 143 -14.58 -4.78 -3.68
N LEU A 144 -13.40 -4.51 -4.24
CA LEU A 144 -13.25 -3.59 -5.37
C LEU A 144 -13.94 -4.19 -6.60
N ALA A 145 -14.76 -3.39 -7.27
CA ALA A 145 -15.55 -3.80 -8.42
C ALA A 145 -15.46 -2.75 -9.55
N PRO A 146 -15.79 -3.14 -10.80
CA PRO A 146 -15.92 -2.23 -11.93
C PRO A 146 -16.76 -0.98 -11.60
N ALA A 147 -16.27 0.18 -11.99
CA ALA A 147 -16.96 1.44 -11.75
C ALA A 147 -18.20 1.55 -12.64
N THR A 148 -19.36 1.69 -12.01
CA THR A 148 -20.65 1.96 -12.68
C THR A 148 -21.27 3.29 -12.20
N GLY A 149 -20.50 4.06 -11.43
CA GLY A 149 -20.94 5.23 -10.70
C GLY A 149 -19.90 5.68 -9.67
N ASN A 150 -20.03 6.92 -9.20
CA ASN A 150 -19.23 7.41 -8.09
C ASN A 150 -19.40 6.51 -6.86
N THR A 151 -18.28 6.10 -6.27
CA THR A 151 -18.27 5.10 -5.19
C THR A 151 -17.21 5.46 -4.17
N ALA A 152 -17.45 5.13 -2.91
CA ALA A 152 -16.44 5.18 -1.85
C ALA A 152 -16.13 3.78 -1.30
N TYR A 153 -14.85 3.54 -1.00
CA TYR A 153 -14.34 2.37 -0.29
C TYR A 153 -13.67 2.84 1.00
N THR A 154 -14.06 2.25 2.12
CA THR A 154 -13.54 2.62 3.45
C THR A 154 -12.60 1.54 3.96
N ALA A 155 -11.39 1.93 4.35
CA ALA A 155 -10.42 1.03 4.94
C ALA A 155 -10.91 0.50 6.29
N SER A 156 -10.81 -0.81 6.48
CA SER A 156 -11.06 -1.51 7.72
C SER A 156 -9.76 -1.85 8.43
N TYR A 157 -9.77 -1.90 9.75
CA TYR A 157 -8.57 -2.10 10.58
C TYR A 157 -8.84 -3.09 11.70
N THR A 158 -7.82 -3.89 12.02
CA THR A 158 -7.75 -4.67 13.25
C THR A 158 -6.87 -3.92 14.25
N TYR A 159 -7.26 -3.89 15.53
CA TYR A 159 -6.57 -3.10 16.54
C TYR A 159 -5.91 -3.99 17.59
N THR A 160 -4.66 -3.67 17.93
CA THR A 160 -3.94 -4.26 19.07
C THR A 160 -3.60 -3.18 20.08
N THR A 161 -3.73 -3.47 21.37
CA THR A 161 -3.39 -2.54 22.45
C THR A 161 -1.90 -2.21 22.42
N ARG A 162 -1.59 -0.91 22.57
CA ARG A 162 -0.21 -0.43 22.66
C ARG A 162 0.19 -0.24 24.12
N TYR A 163 1.33 -0.81 24.48
CA TYR A 163 1.93 -0.71 25.81
C TYR A 163 3.16 0.19 25.79
N TYR A 164 3.41 0.84 26.92
CA TYR A 164 4.55 1.73 27.13
C TYR A 164 5.25 1.37 28.42
N THR A 165 6.58 1.43 28.41
CA THR A 165 7.37 1.36 29.64
C THR A 165 7.41 2.72 30.30
N VAL A 166 6.76 2.84 31.46
CA VAL A 166 6.82 4.03 32.32
C VAL A 166 7.93 3.84 33.34
N LYS A 167 8.75 4.87 33.52
CA LYS A 167 9.89 4.90 34.44
C LYS A 167 9.60 5.85 35.60
N PHE A 168 9.63 5.33 36.82
CA PHE A 168 9.59 6.10 38.06
C PHE A 168 11.02 6.24 38.58
N LYS A 169 11.49 7.47 38.77
CA LYS A 169 12.80 7.74 39.34
C LYS A 169 12.65 8.21 40.78
N VAL A 170 13.37 7.56 41.69
CA VAL A 170 13.40 7.89 43.12
C VAL A 170 14.86 7.95 43.54
N GLY A 171 15.37 9.16 43.76
CA GLY A 171 16.81 9.39 43.90
C GLY A 171 17.58 8.84 42.68
N ASP A 172 18.58 8.00 42.94
CA ASP A 172 19.40 7.35 41.90
C ASP A 172 18.79 6.04 41.37
N LYS A 173 17.64 5.59 41.90
CA LYS A 173 16.98 4.35 41.49
C LYS A 173 15.89 4.60 40.45
N GLU A 174 15.72 3.64 39.54
CA GLU A 174 14.68 3.64 38.50
C GLU A 174 13.82 2.37 38.62
N PHE A 175 12.50 2.55 38.61
CA PHE A 175 11.50 1.50 38.63
C PHE A 175 10.68 1.55 37.34
N LYS A 176 10.35 0.40 36.76
CA LYS A 176 9.67 0.32 35.46
C LYS A 176 8.36 -0.44 35.58
N VAL A 177 7.32 0.05 34.90
CA VAL A 177 6.06 -0.68 34.69
C VAL A 177 5.65 -0.60 33.23
N GLU A 178 4.89 -1.59 32.78
CA GLU A 178 4.18 -1.52 31.51
C GLU A 178 2.77 -1.01 31.74
N ALA A 179 2.35 -0.02 30.95
CA ALA A 179 1.01 0.53 30.99
C ALA A 179 0.44 0.66 29.58
N ALA A 180 -0.85 0.41 29.43
CA ALA A 180 -1.53 0.67 28.16
C ALA A 180 -1.60 2.18 27.91
N GLY A 181 -1.49 2.61 26.65
CA GLY A 181 -1.26 4.01 26.29
C GLY A 181 -2.27 5.05 26.76
N ASN A 182 -3.48 4.64 27.14
CA ASN A 182 -4.52 5.53 27.67
C ASN A 182 -4.89 5.21 29.12
N THR A 183 -3.94 4.69 29.89
CA THR A 183 -4.11 4.37 31.31
C THR A 183 -3.07 5.11 32.14
N VAL A 184 -3.46 5.53 33.34
CA VAL A 184 -2.52 6.08 34.32
C VAL A 184 -1.74 4.91 34.94
N PRO A 185 -0.40 4.88 34.81
CA PRO A 185 0.42 3.80 35.36
C PRO A 185 0.39 3.84 36.89
N THR A 186 0.20 2.69 37.52
CA THR A 186 0.31 2.58 38.98
C THR A 186 1.78 2.62 39.39
N VAL A 187 2.13 3.48 40.35
CA VAL A 187 3.47 3.54 40.93
C VAL A 187 3.80 2.19 41.59
N PRO A 188 4.94 1.54 41.28
CA PRO A 188 5.36 0.33 41.97
C PRO A 188 5.48 0.54 43.47
N ALA A 189 4.97 -0.39 44.27
CA ALA A 189 5.11 -0.35 45.72
C ALA A 189 6.57 -0.25 46.19
N GLU A 190 7.50 -0.82 45.42
CA GLU A 190 8.95 -0.69 45.66
C GLU A 190 9.44 0.76 45.49
N ALA A 191 8.94 1.47 44.47
CA ALA A 191 9.27 2.87 44.27
C ALA A 191 8.74 3.73 45.43
N THR A 192 7.52 3.44 45.90
CA THR A 192 6.95 4.11 47.08
C THR A 192 7.81 3.89 48.32
N ARG A 193 8.20 2.63 48.59
CA ARG A 193 9.05 2.29 49.75
C ARG A 193 10.41 2.98 49.69
N GLU A 194 11.03 3.03 48.50
CA GLU A 194 12.29 3.74 48.30
C GLU A 194 12.15 5.25 48.57
N ALA A 195 11.03 5.84 48.15
CA ALA A 195 10.77 7.26 48.35
C ALA A 195 10.63 7.58 49.85
N GLU A 196 9.87 6.77 50.58
CA GLU A 196 9.71 6.87 52.03
C GLU A 196 11.05 6.71 52.76
N ALA A 197 11.86 5.71 52.38
CA ALA A 197 13.18 5.49 52.95
C ALA A 197 14.15 6.66 52.67
N LEU A 198 14.08 7.24 51.46
CA LEU A 198 14.89 8.39 51.09
C LEU A 198 14.52 9.63 51.92
N VAL A 199 13.23 9.88 52.11
CA VAL A 199 12.72 10.97 52.96
C VAL A 199 13.19 10.79 54.40
N ALA A 200 13.07 9.59 54.98
CA ALA A 200 13.55 9.30 56.32
C ALA A 200 15.07 9.54 56.47
N ARG A 201 15.87 9.18 55.47
CA ARG A 201 17.34 9.40 55.47
C ARG A 201 17.74 10.86 55.35
N VAL A 202 17.03 11.64 54.52
CA VAL A 202 17.37 13.05 54.25
C VAL A 202 16.90 13.96 55.37
N CYS A 203 15.76 13.65 56.00
CA CYS A 203 15.13 14.53 56.98
C CYS A 203 15.39 14.15 58.44
N GLY A 204 15.87 12.93 58.74
CA GLY A 204 16.28 12.47 60.08
C GLY A 204 15.24 12.67 61.20
N ASP A 205 14.46 11.63 61.54
CA ASP A 205 13.51 11.53 62.67
C ASP A 205 12.58 12.73 63.02
N GLU A 206 12.52 13.76 62.19
CA GLU A 206 11.55 14.85 62.31
C GLU A 206 10.97 15.20 60.93
N ALA A 207 10.39 14.20 60.25
CA ALA A 207 9.59 14.41 59.05
C ALA A 207 8.15 13.96 59.33
N VAL A 208 7.30 14.90 59.73
CA VAL A 208 5.85 14.74 59.60
C VAL A 208 5.56 14.64 58.11
N LEU A 209 5.03 13.49 57.68
CA LEU A 209 4.52 13.29 56.33
C LEU A 209 3.57 14.46 55.98
N PRO A 210 3.73 15.18 54.86
CA PRO A 210 2.61 15.95 54.35
C PRO A 210 1.49 14.94 54.04
N ALA A 211 0.32 15.19 54.62
CA ALA A 211 -0.88 14.44 54.32
C ALA A 211 -1.04 14.30 52.79
N ALA A 212 -1.50 13.13 52.37
CA ALA A 212 -1.72 12.73 50.99
C ALA A 212 -1.97 13.92 50.05
N LEU A 213 -1.11 14.06 49.03
CA LEU A 213 -1.43 14.85 47.84
C LEU A 213 -2.62 14.18 47.15
N THR A 214 -3.83 14.54 47.59
CA THR A 214 -5.09 14.23 46.92
C THR A 214 -5.39 15.22 45.79
N ASP A 215 -4.48 16.14 45.48
CA ASP A 215 -4.62 17.00 44.31
C ASP A 215 -4.26 16.21 43.05
N ALA A 216 -5.32 15.65 42.47
CA ALA A 216 -5.39 15.38 41.05
C ALA A 216 -4.91 16.63 40.29
N PRO A 217 -4.09 16.51 39.23
CA PRO A 217 -3.87 17.65 38.35
C PRO A 217 -5.22 18.10 37.82
N ASP A 218 -5.53 19.39 38.01
CA ASP A 218 -6.69 20.03 37.40
C ASP A 218 -6.79 19.59 35.94
N ALA A 219 -7.95 19.01 35.62
CA ALA A 219 -8.30 18.73 34.24
C ALA A 219 -8.13 20.03 33.44
N PRO A 220 -7.49 20.01 32.27
CA PRO A 220 -7.51 21.18 31.39
C PRO A 220 -8.98 21.55 31.12
N PRO A 221 -9.31 22.85 31.04
CA PRO A 221 -10.69 23.27 30.89
C PRO A 221 -11.29 22.62 29.64
N ASP A 222 -12.41 21.93 29.87
CA ASP A 222 -13.32 21.47 28.84
C ASP A 222 -13.68 22.68 27.95
N PRO A 223 -13.44 22.65 26.62
CA PRO A 223 -14.11 23.57 25.72
C PRO A 223 -15.58 23.13 25.64
N ALA A 224 -16.36 23.60 26.60
CA ALA A 224 -17.81 23.49 26.56
C ALA A 224 -18.34 24.13 25.27
N GLY A 225 -18.97 23.28 24.45
CA GLY A 225 -20.31 23.58 23.97
C GLY A 225 -20.41 23.98 22.50
N GLY A 226 -21.17 23.15 21.76
CA GLY A 226 -22.06 23.66 20.74
C GLY A 226 -22.21 22.76 19.53
N GLY A 227 -23.28 21.97 19.49
CA GLY A 227 -23.87 21.58 18.21
C GLY A 227 -24.30 20.12 18.11
N GLU A 228 -25.30 19.75 18.91
CA GLU A 228 -26.32 18.83 18.42
C GLU A 228 -26.95 19.49 17.17
N ALA A 229 -26.76 18.90 16.00
CA ALA A 229 -27.49 19.29 14.80
C ALA A 229 -28.09 18.04 14.18
N ALA A 230 -29.39 17.95 14.40
CA ALA A 230 -30.31 17.01 13.81
C ALA A 230 -30.15 16.90 12.30
N VAL A 231 -30.44 15.69 11.82
CA VAL A 231 -30.82 15.40 10.44
C VAL A 231 -32.08 16.20 10.09
N PRO A 232 -32.08 16.90 8.94
CA PRO A 232 -33.14 16.70 7.95
C PRO A 232 -32.45 16.36 6.60
N GLY A 233 -32.93 15.43 5.79
CA GLY A 233 -34.32 15.25 5.41
C GLY A 233 -34.67 16.20 4.27
N GLY A 234 -34.50 15.74 3.03
CA GLY A 234 -35.33 16.17 1.89
C GLY A 234 -34.82 17.30 0.99
N GLU A 235 -34.73 16.95 -0.29
CA GLU A 235 -34.97 17.78 -1.49
C GLU A 235 -33.98 18.90 -1.87
N GLY A 236 -33.56 18.86 -3.14
CA GLY A 236 -33.18 20.07 -3.86
C GLY A 236 -32.07 19.93 -4.88
N ILE A 237 -32.26 19.08 -5.90
CA ILE A 237 -31.51 19.16 -7.15
C ILE A 237 -31.65 20.59 -7.69
N ARG A 238 -30.55 21.34 -7.84
CA ARG A 238 -30.47 22.46 -8.80
C ARG A 238 -29.12 22.51 -9.49
N LYS A 239 -29.17 22.15 -10.78
CA LYS A 239 -28.30 22.58 -11.87
C LYS A 239 -27.73 23.99 -11.64
N LYS A 240 -26.46 24.18 -11.95
CA LYS A 240 -25.99 25.41 -12.59
C LYS A 240 -25.20 25.07 -13.85
N GLU A 241 -25.80 25.48 -14.97
CA GLU A 241 -25.20 25.70 -16.28
C GLU A 241 -24.00 26.66 -16.18
N GLU A 242 -22.96 26.30 -16.94
CA GLU A 242 -22.15 27.12 -17.85
C GLU A 242 -22.13 28.65 -17.67
N VAL A 243 -20.92 29.21 -17.49
CA VAL A 243 -20.25 30.14 -18.45
C VAL A 243 -18.75 29.88 -18.39
#